data_AF-A0A8S3Y1E7-F1
#
_entry.id   AF-A0A8S3Y1E7-F1
#
_cell.length_a   1.000
_cell.length_b   1.000
_cell.length_c   1.000
_cell.angle_alpha   90.00
_cell.angle_beta   90.00
_cell.angle_gamma   90.00
#
_symmetry.space_group_name_H-M   'P 1'
#
loop_
_entity.id
_entity.type
_entity.pdbx_description
1 polymer ?
#
loop_
_entity_poly.entity_id
_entity_poly.type
_entity_poly.pdbx_seq_one_letter_code
_entity_poly.pdbx_strand_id
1 'polypeptide(L)'
;MFLITCRSFYVELAKQILQRFDFKDSLFNFIDLVNPSVAQSFTFKSLKPIFVRFPVLYAYYNMQYAVDDEWREYALLDHESYDLHPSDDAEEYWLKVFHLKNALGQSLFPNF
;
A
#
# COMPACT_ATOMS: atom_id res chain seq x y z
N MET A 1 11.35 27.87 31.71
CA MET A 1 12.25 27.96 30.54
C MET A 1 12.21 26.69 29.69
N PHE A 2 12.41 25.50 30.27
CA PHE A 2 12.39 24.20 29.57
C PHE A 2 11.16 23.94 28.67
N LEU A 3 9.94 24.13 29.19
CA LEU A 3 8.70 23.89 28.43
C LEU A 3 8.55 24.77 27.18
N ILE A 4 9.06 26.01 27.23
CA ILE A 4 9.04 26.93 26.08
C ILE A 4 10.01 26.45 25.02
N THR A 5 11.21 26.01 25.41
CA THR A 5 12.21 25.44 24.50
C THR A 5 11.72 24.15 23.84
N CYS A 6 11.09 23.23 24.59
CA CYS A 6 10.49 22.02 24.03
C CYS A 6 9.40 22.36 23.00
N ARG A 7 8.53 23.32 23.32
CA ARG A 7 7.49 23.78 22.38
C ARG A 7 8.11 24.37 21.10
N SER A 8 9.13 25.22 21.22
CA SER A 8 9.83 25.79 20.07
C SER A 8 10.48 24.71 19.20
N PHE A 9 11.05 23.68 19.82
CA PHE A 9 11.59 22.52 19.10
C PHE A 9 10.52 21.80 18.29
N TYR A 10 9.36 21.46 18.90
CA TYR A 10 8.27 20.79 18.17
C TYR A 10 7.70 21.64 17.03
N VAL A 11 7.59 22.96 17.23
CA VAL A 11 7.14 23.88 16.18
C VAL A 11 8.12 23.87 15.00
N GLU A 12 9.42 23.93 15.27
CA GLU A 12 10.44 23.92 14.21
C GLU A 12 10.49 22.56 13.51
N LEU A 13 10.40 21.46 14.26
CA LEU A 13 10.27 20.11 13.72
C LEU A 13 9.08 20.01 12.75
N ALA A 14 7.90 20.45 13.17
CA ALA A 14 6.70 20.43 12.33
C ALA A 14 6.87 21.29 11.06
N LYS A 15 7.49 22.47 11.16
CA LYS A 15 7.80 23.31 9.99
C LYS A 15 8.76 22.62 9.02
N GLN A 16 9.81 21.99 9.52
CA GLN A 16 10.78 21.26 8.70
C GLN A 16 10.12 20.07 7.99
N ILE A 17 9.21 19.37 8.64
CA ILE A 17 8.41 18.30 8.02
C ILE A 17 7.53 18.88 6.90
N LEU A 18 6.78 19.94 7.17
CA LEU A 18 5.90 20.59 6.18
C LEU A 18 6.65 21.18 4.99
N GLN A 19 7.92 21.57 5.16
CA GLN A 19 8.77 22.05 4.07
C GLN A 19 9.33 20.93 3.20
N ARG A 20 9.59 19.76 3.79
CA ARG A 20 10.20 18.62 3.08
C ARG A 20 9.18 17.75 2.37
N PHE A 21 7.95 17.68 2.89
CA PHE A 21 6.89 16.85 2.35
C PHE A 21 5.76 17.73 1.84
N ASP A 22 5.48 17.62 0.54
CA ASP A 22 4.26 18.19 -0.02
C ASP A 22 3.08 17.27 0.29
N PHE A 23 2.39 17.50 1.40
CA PHE A 23 1.20 16.73 1.78
C PHE A 23 0.01 16.90 0.81
N LYS A 24 0.13 17.77 -0.21
CA LYS A 24 -0.84 17.88 -1.31
C LYS A 24 -0.44 17.03 -2.52
N ASP A 25 0.71 16.35 -2.47
CA ASP A 25 1.16 15.45 -3.53
C ASP A 25 0.09 14.37 -3.77
N SER A 26 -0.26 14.16 -5.04
CA SER A 26 -1.23 13.14 -5.43
C SER A 26 -0.77 11.73 -5.09
N LEU A 27 0.52 11.53 -4.76
CA LEU A 27 1.04 10.31 -4.16
C LEU A 27 0.24 9.87 -2.92
N PHE A 28 -0.13 10.82 -2.06
CA PHE A 28 -0.87 10.51 -0.83
C PHE A 28 -2.25 9.94 -1.10
N ASN A 29 -2.82 10.18 -2.29
CA ASN A 29 -4.09 9.59 -2.70
C ASN A 29 -4.01 8.06 -2.89
N PHE A 30 -2.81 7.50 -3.03
CA PHE A 30 -2.61 6.06 -3.20
C PHE A 30 -2.26 5.35 -1.88
N ILE A 31 -2.05 6.08 -0.78
CA ILE A 31 -1.78 5.46 0.53
C ILE A 31 -2.98 4.65 1.01
N ASP A 32 -4.19 5.15 0.73
CA ASP A 32 -5.43 4.47 1.09
C ASP A 32 -5.53 3.08 0.45
N LEU A 33 -4.83 2.82 -0.66
CA LEU A 33 -4.76 1.49 -1.28
C LEU A 33 -4.24 0.41 -0.33
N VAL A 34 -3.34 0.77 0.59
CA VAL A 34 -2.76 -0.16 1.55
C VAL A 34 -3.78 -0.53 2.64
N ASN A 35 -4.87 0.23 2.79
CA ASN A 35 -5.94 -0.12 3.71
C ASN A 35 -6.73 -1.33 3.16
N PRO A 36 -6.88 -2.42 3.92
CA PRO A 36 -7.59 -3.62 3.48
C PRO A 36 -9.00 -3.34 2.95
N SER A 37 -9.75 -2.47 3.64
CA SER A 37 -11.12 -2.10 3.22
C SER A 37 -11.17 -1.47 1.83
N VAL A 38 -10.17 -0.65 1.48
CA VAL A 38 -10.06 0.01 0.19
C VAL A 38 -9.55 -0.98 -0.86
N ALA A 39 -8.55 -1.79 -0.53
CA ALA A 39 -8.02 -2.82 -1.40
C ALA A 39 -9.10 -3.81 -1.87
N GLN A 40 -9.91 -4.32 -0.94
CA GLN A 40 -11.01 -5.24 -1.23
C GLN A 40 -12.16 -4.59 -2.01
N SER A 41 -12.36 -3.27 -1.86
CA SER A 41 -13.46 -2.55 -2.54
C SER A 41 -13.32 -2.49 -4.06
N PHE A 42 -12.14 -2.81 -4.59
CA PHE A 42 -11.79 -2.71 -6.01
C PHE A 42 -12.01 -1.32 -6.64
N THR A 43 -11.99 -0.27 -5.80
CA THR A 43 -12.08 1.12 -6.26
C THR A 43 -10.87 1.52 -7.12
N PHE A 44 -9.70 1.00 -6.78
CA PHE A 44 -8.47 1.12 -7.58
C PHE A 44 -8.32 -0.08 -8.50
N LYS A 45 -8.43 0.13 -9.82
CA LYS A 45 -8.42 -0.96 -10.82
C LYS A 45 -7.05 -1.29 -11.41
N SER A 46 -6.04 -0.50 -11.05
CA SER A 46 -4.69 -0.56 -11.62
C SER A 46 -3.71 0.12 -10.69
N LEU A 47 -2.56 -0.51 -10.50
CA LEU A 47 -1.40 -0.02 -9.78
C LEU A 47 -0.46 0.78 -10.69
N LYS A 48 -0.75 0.86 -12.00
CA LYS A 48 0.03 1.63 -12.97
C LYS A 48 0.41 3.05 -12.53
N PRO A 49 -0.47 3.85 -11.90
CA PRO A 49 -0.08 5.18 -11.42
C PRO A 49 1.08 5.16 -10.43
N ILE A 50 1.18 4.14 -9.58
CA ILE A 50 2.28 3.96 -8.61
C ILE A 50 3.58 3.65 -9.35
N PHE A 51 3.55 2.71 -10.30
CA PHE A 51 4.72 2.36 -11.10
C PHE A 51 5.24 3.55 -11.94
N VAL A 52 4.34 4.36 -12.50
CA VAL A 52 4.71 5.59 -13.23
C VAL A 52 5.39 6.60 -12.29
N ARG A 53 4.91 6.72 -11.04
CA ARG A 53 5.48 7.63 -10.04
C ARG A 53 6.82 7.14 -9.50
N PHE A 54 7.00 5.82 -9.39
CA PHE A 54 8.23 5.19 -8.89
C PHE A 54 8.85 4.27 -9.94
N PRO A 55 9.52 4.82 -10.97
CA PRO A 55 10.07 4.00 -12.05
C PRO A 55 11.12 2.99 -11.60
N VAL A 56 11.74 3.19 -10.43
CA VAL A 56 12.67 2.22 -9.84
C VAL A 56 12.01 0.86 -9.60
N LEU A 57 10.70 0.82 -9.37
CA LEU A 57 9.95 -0.43 -9.22
C LEU A 57 9.93 -1.25 -10.52
N TYR A 58 10.04 -0.61 -11.69
CA TYR A 58 10.17 -1.34 -12.97
C TYR A 58 11.44 -2.18 -13.08
N ALA A 59 12.51 -1.79 -12.37
CA ALA A 59 13.75 -2.57 -12.37
C ALA A 59 13.60 -3.92 -11.67
N TYR A 60 12.65 -4.04 -10.74
CA TYR A 60 12.36 -5.26 -10.00
C TYR A 60 11.24 -6.08 -10.63
N TYR A 61 10.30 -5.41 -11.31
CA TYR A 61 9.14 -6.05 -11.93
C TYR A 61 9.16 -5.83 -13.43
N ASN A 62 9.65 -6.81 -14.18
CA ASN A 62 9.67 -6.78 -15.65
C ASN A 62 8.27 -6.95 -16.29
N MET A 63 7.20 -6.89 -15.48
CA MET A 63 5.84 -7.28 -15.88
C MET A 63 4.77 -6.42 -15.20
N GLN A 64 4.73 -5.11 -15.50
CA GLN A 64 3.66 -4.22 -15.02
C GLN A 64 2.25 -4.80 -15.25
N TYR A 65 2.05 -5.50 -16.37
CA TYR A 65 0.78 -6.16 -16.69
C TYR A 65 0.44 -7.31 -15.73
N ALA A 66 1.43 -8.12 -15.33
CA ALA A 66 1.20 -9.22 -14.41
C ALA A 66 0.79 -8.74 -13.01
N VAL A 67 1.40 -7.65 -12.51
CA VAL A 67 1.02 -7.06 -11.22
C VAL A 67 -0.39 -6.49 -11.24
N ASP A 68 -0.76 -5.79 -12.32
CA ASP A 68 -2.12 -5.25 -12.48
C ASP A 68 -3.17 -6.36 -12.59
N ASP A 69 -2.84 -7.49 -13.22
CA ASP A 69 -3.73 -8.63 -13.34
C ASP A 69 -3.87 -9.36 -11.99
N GLU A 70 -2.77 -9.62 -11.28
CA GLU A 70 -2.80 -10.18 -9.91
C GLU A 70 -3.58 -9.29 -8.94
N TRP A 71 -3.44 -7.96 -9.05
CA TRP A 71 -4.22 -7.02 -8.24
C TRP A 71 -5.73 -7.18 -8.46
N ARG A 72 -6.16 -7.39 -9.70
CA ARG A 72 -7.58 -7.61 -10.03
C ARG A 72 -8.05 -8.98 -9.57
N GLU A 73 -7.22 -10.01 -9.74
CA GLU A 73 -7.52 -11.36 -9.24
C GLU A 73 -7.69 -11.35 -7.73
N TYR A 74 -6.80 -10.67 -7.01
CA TYR A 74 -6.91 -10.42 -5.57
C TYR A 74 -8.22 -9.71 -5.23
N ALA A 75 -8.55 -8.60 -5.89
CA ALA A 75 -9.74 -7.84 -5.56
C ALA A 75 -11.06 -8.59 -5.85
N LEU A 76 -11.03 -9.59 -6.74
CA LEU A 76 -12.16 -10.47 -7.05
C LEU A 76 -12.15 -11.78 -6.24
N LEU A 77 -11.15 -11.98 -5.38
CA LEU A 77 -11.04 -13.14 -4.52
C LEU A 77 -12.20 -13.20 -3.53
N ASP A 78 -12.60 -14.42 -3.16
CA ASP A 78 -13.47 -14.63 -2.00
C ASP A 78 -12.67 -14.45 -0.70
N HIS A 79 -12.50 -13.20 -0.27
CA HIS A 79 -11.67 -12.81 0.86
C HIS A 79 -12.06 -13.52 2.17
N GLU A 80 -13.35 -13.77 2.40
CA GLU A 80 -13.83 -14.46 3.62
C GLU A 80 -13.31 -15.90 3.68
N SER A 81 -13.27 -16.61 2.55
CA SER A 81 -12.75 -17.98 2.49
C SER A 81 -11.25 -18.09 2.83
N TYR A 82 -10.52 -16.97 2.78
CA TYR A 82 -9.10 -16.87 3.08
C TYR A 82 -8.80 -16.17 4.42
N ASP A 83 -9.81 -15.91 5.26
CA ASP A 83 -9.65 -15.23 6.55
C ASP A 83 -9.04 -13.81 6.40
N LEU A 84 -9.41 -13.12 5.32
CA LEU A 84 -8.97 -11.77 4.99
C LEU A 84 -10.08 -10.77 5.33
N HIS A 85 -9.93 -10.04 6.43
CA HIS A 85 -10.95 -9.08 6.87
C HIS A 85 -10.57 -7.63 6.53
N PRO A 86 -11.54 -6.81 6.07
CA PRO A 86 -11.28 -5.40 5.72
C PRO A 86 -10.95 -4.52 6.93
N SER A 87 -11.19 -5.01 8.15
CA SER A 87 -10.88 -4.33 9.41
C SER A 87 -9.55 -4.76 10.03
N ASP A 88 -8.82 -5.69 9.42
CA ASP A 88 -7.52 -6.12 9.91
C ASP A 88 -6.51 -4.97 9.86
N ASP A 89 -5.49 -5.04 10.71
CA ASP A 89 -4.33 -4.15 10.58
C ASP A 89 -3.69 -4.35 9.20
N ALA A 90 -3.28 -3.25 8.57
CA ALA A 90 -2.79 -3.28 7.20
C ALA A 90 -1.55 -4.18 7.06
N GLU A 91 -0.62 -4.14 8.01
CA GLU A 91 0.60 -4.95 7.96
C GLU A 91 0.27 -6.45 8.07
N GLU A 92 -0.53 -6.82 9.07
CA GLU A 92 -0.96 -8.21 9.28
C GLU A 92 -1.75 -8.74 8.08
N TYR A 93 -2.65 -7.93 7.53
CA TYR A 93 -3.45 -8.26 6.36
C TYR A 93 -2.59 -8.57 5.14
N TRP A 94 -1.66 -7.68 4.77
CA TRP A 94 -0.82 -7.90 3.60
C TRP A 94 0.14 -9.07 3.78
N LEU A 95 0.63 -9.31 5.01
CA LEU A 95 1.39 -10.51 5.31
C LEU A 95 0.57 -11.79 5.05
N LYS A 96 -0.71 -11.83 5.44
CA LYS A 96 -1.59 -12.97 5.09
C LYS A 96 -1.69 -13.14 3.58
N VAL A 97 -1.95 -12.06 2.84
CA VAL A 97 -2.08 -12.07 1.36
C VAL A 97 -0.81 -12.64 0.71
N PHE A 98 0.38 -12.17 1.12
CA PHE A 98 1.66 -12.64 0.57
C PHE A 98 1.99 -14.09 0.92
N HIS A 99 1.33 -14.66 1.92
CA HIS A 99 1.46 -16.06 2.32
C HIS A 99 0.39 -16.98 1.71
N LEU A 100 -0.58 -16.44 0.97
CA LEU A 100 -1.59 -17.25 0.30
C LEU A 100 -0.97 -18.16 -0.75
N LYS A 101 -1.39 -19.42 -0.73
CA LYS A 101 -0.90 -20.47 -1.61
C LYS A 101 -2.05 -21.24 -2.24
N ASN A 102 -1.86 -21.66 -3.49
CA ASN A 102 -2.79 -22.56 -4.16
C ASN A 102 -2.65 -23.99 -3.60
N ALA A 103 -3.50 -24.90 -4.10
CA ALA A 103 -3.48 -26.32 -3.69
C ALA A 103 -2.14 -27.05 -3.99
N LEU A 104 -1.30 -26.49 -4.87
CA LEU A 104 0.03 -27.00 -5.20
C LEU A 104 1.14 -26.37 -4.31
N GLY A 105 0.77 -25.49 -3.37
CA GLY A 105 1.72 -24.82 -2.48
C GLY A 105 2.47 -23.65 -3.11
N GLN A 106 2.08 -23.20 -4.30
CA GLN A 106 2.67 -22.04 -4.99
C GLN A 106 1.99 -20.75 -4.53
N SER A 107 2.73 -19.64 -4.49
CA SER A 107 2.17 -18.32 -4.16
C SER A 107 1.00 -17.99 -5.09
N LEU A 108 -0.09 -17.47 -4.53
CA LEU A 108 -1.24 -17.00 -5.31
C LEU A 108 -0.90 -15.75 -6.12
N PHE A 109 -0.07 -14.86 -5.55
CA PHE A 109 0.30 -13.57 -6.14
C PHE A 109 1.83 -13.43 -6.16
N PRO A 110 2.54 -14.13 -7.08
CA PRO A 110 4.00 -14.16 -7.11
C PRO A 110 4.67 -12.88 -7.61
N ASN A 111 3.95 -12.02 -8.33
CA ASN A 111 4.48 -10.75 -8.82
C ASN A 111 4.13 -9.59 -7.88
N PHE A 112 3.40 -9.84 -6.80
CA PHE A 112 2.95 -8.82 -5.88
C PHE A 112 3.99 -8.45 -4.82
#